data_AF-A0A5S3SDK7-F1
#
_entry.id   AF-A0A5S3SDK7-F1
#
_cell.length_a   1.000
_cell.length_b   1.000
_cell.length_c   1.000
_cell.angle_alpha   90.00
_cell.angle_beta   90.00
_cell.angle_gamma   90.00
#
_symmetry.space_group_name_H-M   'P 1'
#
loop_
_entity.id
_entity.type
_entity.pdbx_description
1 polymer ?
#
loop_
_entity_poly.entity_id
_entity_poly.type
_entity_poly.pdbx_seq_one_letter_code
_entity_poly.pdbx_strand_id
1 'polypeptide(L)'
;MPSLGNKTMKEHVHTLNLNTAFNDITSINFTQKIVITSGLCAYFDSLSFNDDCEIIACVKDQKPSAHFQVLPQSYQTLKAEAKALNLIN
;
A
#
# COMPACT_ATOMS: atom_id res chain seq x y z
N MET A 1 -27.19 -13.52 31.81
CA MET A 1 -25.85 -13.19 31.26
C MET A 1 -26.05 -12.90 29.78
N PRO A 2 -25.83 -11.66 29.29
CA PRO A 2 -26.01 -11.38 27.87
C PRO A 2 -24.87 -12.00 27.07
N SER A 3 -25.21 -12.66 25.97
CA SER A 3 -24.28 -13.29 25.05
C SER A 3 -23.35 -12.24 24.45
N LEU A 4 -22.03 -12.49 24.52
CA LEU A 4 -21.08 -11.75 23.71
C LEU A 4 -21.40 -12.07 22.25
N GLY A 5 -22.09 -11.13 21.60
CA GLY A 5 -22.23 -11.12 20.16
C GLY A 5 -20.83 -11.20 19.56
N ASN A 6 -20.56 -12.30 18.86
CA ASN A 6 -19.45 -12.40 17.93
C ASN A 6 -19.72 -11.43 16.77
N LYS A 7 -19.54 -10.13 17.03
CA LYS A 7 -19.09 -9.20 16.02
C LYS A 7 -17.62 -9.55 15.82
N THR A 8 -17.37 -10.55 14.98
CA THR A 8 -16.12 -10.57 14.23
C THR A 8 -16.13 -9.28 13.42
N MET A 9 -15.59 -8.21 14.02
CA MET A 9 -15.07 -7.10 13.25
C MET A 9 -14.10 -7.75 12.27
N LYS A 10 -14.54 -7.88 11.02
CA LYS A 10 -13.62 -7.85 9.89
C LYS A 10 -12.94 -6.49 10.00
N GLU A 11 -11.95 -6.36 10.88
CA GLU A 11 -10.90 -5.39 10.68
C GLU A 11 -10.38 -5.71 9.30
N HIS A 12 -10.78 -4.89 8.33
CA HIS A 12 -10.35 -5.07 6.97
C HIS A 12 -8.86 -4.73 6.98
N VAL A 13 -8.03 -5.74 7.23
CA VAL A 13 -6.63 -5.71 6.85
C VAL A 13 -6.62 -5.53 5.34
N HIS A 14 -6.58 -4.27 4.88
CA HIS A 14 -6.46 -3.95 3.46
C HIS A 14 -5.01 -4.20 3.07
N THR A 15 -4.70 -5.46 2.82
CA THR A 15 -3.46 -5.85 2.16
C THR A 15 -3.74 -5.90 0.66
N LEU A 16 -3.01 -5.09 -0.10
CA LEU A 16 -3.04 -5.11 -1.56
C LEU A 16 -1.77 -5.79 -2.07
N ASN A 17 -1.94 -6.89 -2.80
CA ASN A 17 -0.84 -7.57 -3.48
C ASN A 17 -0.81 -7.11 -4.94
N LEU A 18 0.33 -6.55 -5.36
CA LEU A 18 0.54 -5.97 -6.67
C LEU A 18 1.59 -6.78 -7.42
N ASN A 19 1.30 -7.08 -8.67
CA ASN A 19 2.28 -7.69 -9.56
C ASN A 19 3.23 -6.60 -10.07
N THR A 20 4.52 -6.86 -9.92
CA THR A 20 5.58 -6.03 -10.51
C THR A 20 5.87 -6.48 -11.93
N ALA A 21 6.63 -5.66 -12.68
CA ALA A 21 7.08 -6.01 -14.02
C ALA A 21 8.03 -7.23 -14.07
N PHE A 22 8.60 -7.64 -12.93
CA PHE A 22 9.58 -8.72 -12.83
C PHE A 22 8.99 -10.06 -12.32
N ASN A 23 7.66 -10.21 -12.33
CA ASN A 23 6.92 -11.34 -11.74
C ASN A 23 7.13 -11.52 -10.21
N ASP A 24 7.58 -10.47 -9.52
CA ASP A 24 7.59 -10.41 -8.07
C ASP A 24 6.31 -9.75 -7.53
N ILE A 25 5.95 -10.08 -6.29
CA ILE A 25 4.78 -9.52 -5.59
C ILE A 25 5.23 -8.39 -4.67
N THR A 26 4.61 -7.22 -4.82
CA THR A 26 4.68 -6.13 -3.82
C THR A 26 3.41 -6.17 -2.98
N SER A 27 3.54 -6.38 -1.68
CA SER A 27 2.44 -6.37 -0.72
C SER A 27 2.40 -5.05 0.04
N ILE A 28 1.25 -4.40 0.05
CA ILE A 28 1.04 -3.13 0.75
C ILE A 28 -0.03 -3.34 1.80
N ASN A 29 0.34 -3.18 3.07
CA ASN A 29 -0.61 -3.16 4.18
C ASN A 29 -0.90 -1.70 4.54
N PHE A 30 -2.10 -1.22 4.19
CA PHE A 30 -2.47 0.17 4.46
C PHE A 30 -2.74 0.45 5.94
N THR A 31 -3.15 -0.55 6.72
CA THR A 31 -3.42 -0.42 8.16
C THR A 31 -2.12 -0.23 8.94
N GLN A 32 -1.12 -1.06 8.66
CA GLN A 32 0.20 -0.99 9.28
C GLN A 32 1.11 0.04 8.61
N LYS A 33 0.70 0.56 7.45
CA LYS A 33 1.49 1.41 6.55
C LYS A 33 2.87 0.84 6.23
N ILE A 34 2.87 -0.40 5.75
CA ILE A 34 4.07 -1.13 5.36
C ILE A 34 3.97 -1.54 3.90
N VAL A 35 5.06 -1.34 3.15
CA VAL A 35 5.28 -1.94 1.83
C VAL A 35 6.33 -3.02 1.96
N ILE A 36 6.05 -4.21 1.44
CA ILE A 36 6.96 -5.34 1.34
C ILE A 36 7.16 -5.65 -0.13
N THR A 37 8.40 -5.61 -0.59
CA THR A 37 8.82 -6.05 -1.93
C THR A 37 9.80 -7.21 -1.80
N SER A 38 10.21 -7.83 -2.91
CA SER A 38 11.26 -8.86 -2.93
C SER A 38 12.59 -8.30 -2.40
N GLY A 39 12.82 -8.46 -1.09
CA GLY A 39 14.04 -8.08 -0.38
C GLY A 39 13.98 -6.79 0.46
N LEU A 40 12.85 -6.06 0.46
CA LEU A 40 12.72 -4.82 1.25
C LEU A 40 11.39 -4.77 2.00
N CYS A 41 11.42 -4.22 3.20
CA CYS A 41 10.25 -3.81 3.96
C CYS A 41 10.44 -2.34 4.35
N ALA A 42 9.48 -1.49 4.00
CA ALA A 42 9.52 -0.05 4.28
C ALA A 42 8.23 0.42 4.93
N TYR A 43 8.36 1.23 5.99
CA TYR A 43 7.26 1.96 6.58
C TYR A 43 7.02 3.28 5.83
N PHE A 44 5.76 3.71 5.76
CA PHE A 44 5.37 4.98 5.15
C PHE A 44 4.29 5.70 5.97
N ASP A 45 4.18 7.01 5.79
CA ASP A 45 3.06 7.83 6.27
C ASP A 45 2.07 8.11 5.15
N SER A 46 2.60 8.37 3.96
CA SER A 46 1.88 8.60 2.70
C SER A 46 2.65 8.02 1.50
N LEU A 47 1.99 8.02 0.35
CA LEU A 47 2.52 7.58 -0.94
C LEU A 47 2.50 8.76 -1.91
N SER A 48 3.57 8.90 -2.68
CA SER A 48 3.67 9.84 -3.81
C SER A 48 3.70 9.06 -5.11
N PHE A 49 2.90 9.53 -6.08
CA PHE A 49 2.65 8.86 -7.34
C PHE A 49 3.26 9.69 -8.47
N ASN A 50 4.18 9.11 -9.25
CA ASN A 50 4.70 9.73 -10.47
C ASN A 50 3.98 9.14 -11.68
N ASP A 51 3.08 9.93 -12.26
CA ASP A 51 2.24 9.51 -13.40
C ASP A 51 3.01 9.38 -14.72
N ASP A 52 4.21 9.98 -14.84
CA ASP A 52 5.02 9.91 -16.06
C ASP A 52 5.76 8.57 -16.22
N CYS A 53 6.00 7.85 -15.13
CA CYS A 53 6.82 6.62 -15.12
C CYS A 53 6.31 5.51 -14.20
N GLU A 54 5.07 5.64 -13.69
CA GLU A 54 4.40 4.68 -12.81
C GLU A 54 5.23 4.29 -11.58
N ILE A 55 6.04 5.23 -11.07
CA ILE A 55 6.84 5.05 -9.86
C ILE A 55 6.01 5.49 -8.65
N ILE A 56 6.02 4.65 -7.62
CA ILE A 56 5.47 4.98 -6.31
C ILE A 56 6.62 5.20 -5.33
N ALA A 57 6.56 6.31 -4.60
CA ALA A 57 7.45 6.61 -3.50
C ALA A 57 6.73 6.47 -2.16
N CYS A 58 7.31 5.69 -1.25
CA CYS A 58 6.97 5.73 0.16
C CYS A 58 7.52 7.01 0.77
N VAL A 59 6.67 7.80 1.44
CA VAL A 59 7.07 9.01 2.15
C VAL A 59 6.90 8.76 3.65
N LYS A 60 7.95 8.99 4.42
CA LYS A 60 7.95 8.92 5.89
C LYS A 60 8.59 10.17 6.46
N ASP A 61 7.97 10.80 7.46
CA ASP A 61 8.46 12.04 8.06
C ASP A 61 8.73 13.15 6.98
N GLN A 62 7.86 13.22 5.97
CA GLN A 62 7.98 14.11 4.79
C GLN A 62 9.21 13.87 3.90
N LYS A 63 9.88 12.72 4.03
CA LYS A 63 11.04 12.34 3.21
C LYS A 63 10.78 11.04 2.46
N PRO A 64 11.28 10.89 1.22
CA PRO A 64 11.24 9.61 0.52
C PRO A 64 12.02 8.53 1.28
N SER A 65 11.39 7.38 1.53
CA SER A 65 11.98 6.25 2.26
C SER A 65 12.21 5.01 1.39
N ALA A 66 11.41 4.82 0.34
CA ALA A 66 11.56 3.74 -0.63
C ALA A 66 10.84 4.10 -1.93
N HIS A 67 11.26 3.49 -3.04
CA HIS A 67 10.60 3.63 -4.34
C HIS A 67 10.43 2.26 -4.97
N PHE A 68 9.31 2.06 -5.66
CA PHE A 68 9.05 0.84 -6.41
C PHE A 68 8.19 1.14 -7.63
N GLN A 69 8.33 0.28 -8.64
CA GLN A 69 7.55 0.34 -9.87
C GLN A 69 6.65 -0.90 -9.93
N VAL A 70 5.42 -0.71 -10.41
CA VAL A 70 4.44 -1.78 -10.60
C VAL A 70 3.89 -1.72 -12.03
N LEU A 71 3.15 -2.75 -12.44
CA LEU A 71 2.47 -2.72 -13.73
C LEU A 71 1.41 -1.59 -13.79
N PRO A 72 1.10 -1.01 -14.97
CA PRO A 72 0.18 0.12 -15.08
C PRO A 72 -1.20 -0.12 -14.45
N GLN A 73 -1.75 -1.33 -14.59
CA GLN A 73 -3.02 -1.70 -13.95
C GLN A 73 -2.90 -1.68 -12.41
N SER A 74 -1.82 -2.25 -11.87
CA SER A 74 -1.51 -2.25 -10.44
C SER A 74 -1.30 -0.84 -9.89
N TYR A 75 -0.70 0.06 -10.69
CA TYR A 75 -0.50 1.46 -10.34
C TYR A 75 -1.84 2.18 -10.14
N GLN A 76 -2.77 2.04 -11.09
CA GLN A 76 -4.10 2.67 -11.00
C GLN A 76 -4.91 2.12 -9.82
N THR A 77 -4.87 0.81 -9.58
CA THR A 77 -5.52 0.20 -8.40
C THR A 77 -4.95 0.77 -7.10
N LEU A 78 -3.62 0.84 -6.96
CA LEU A 78 -2.98 1.40 -5.77
C LEU A 78 -3.33 2.88 -5.57
N LYS A 79 -3.33 3.68 -6.63
CA LYS A 79 -3.68 5.12 -6.56
C LYS A 79 -5.12 5.33 -6.10
N ALA A 80 -6.05 4.52 -6.57
CA ALA A 80 -7.45 4.58 -6.14
C ALA A 80 -7.61 4.23 -4.66
N GLU A 81 -6.98 3.15 -4.19
CA GLU A 81 -7.01 2.73 -2.79
C GLU A 81 -6.35 3.77 -1.86
N ALA A 82 -5.16 4.25 -2.23
CA ALA A 82 -4.44 5.27 -1.47
C ALA A 82 -5.26 6.57 -1.36
N LYS A 83 -5.98 6.95 -2.43
CA LYS A 83 -6.90 8.11 -2.42
C LYS A 83 -8.07 7.89 -1.48
N ALA A 84 -8.70 6.72 -1.51
CA ALA A 84 -9.84 6.38 -0.63
C ALA A 84 -9.45 6.43 0.86
N LEU A 85 -8.18 6.17 1.16
CA LEU A 85 -7.64 6.14 2.52
C LEU A 85 -6.94 7.45 2.94
N ASN A 86 -6.96 8.50 2.10
CA ASN A 86 -6.24 9.76 2.35
C ASN A 86 -4.73 9.57 2.61
N LEU A 87 -4.10 8.66 1.86
CA LEU A 87 -2.67 8.33 1.98
C LEU A 87 -1.82 8.94 0.87
N ILE A 88 -2.35 9.86 0.08
CA ILE A 88 -1.59 10.53 -1.00
C ILE A 88 -0.96 11.82 -0.45
N ASN A 89 0.34 12.00 -0.73
CA ASN A 89 1.06 13.27 -0.51
C ASN A 89 0.85 14.23 -1.69
#